data_AF-A0A4S2VD92-F1
#
_entry.id   AF-A0A4S2VD92-F1
#
_cell.length_a   1.000
_cell.length_b   1.000
_cell.length_c   1.000
_cell.angle_alpha   90.00
_cell.angle_beta   90.00
_cell.angle_gamma   90.00
#
_symmetry.space_group_name_H-M   'P 1'
#
loop_
_entity.id
_entity.type
_entity.pdbx_description
1 polymer ?
#
loop_
_entity_poly.entity_id
_entity_poly.type
_entity_poly.pdbx_seq_one_letter_code
_entity_poly.pdbx_strand_id
1 'polypeptide(L)'
;MTTAIAPPRTNWRLSASCIGQADLFFPSKDRRDDIEAKRICRECPVRQECLTAALAEEGAVSQWERYGTRGGMSPRERALAAGAPASKMTPADPHDYAEADVLLRSGTMSDAQISKATGIPDSSIHRRREALGLPVFWQRATPQSAFEAHARSVDGGHVVWESAGGGKRPQIKVQKQYYRVTHLAFLLGYGREAEGHVKVTCGFPECIAWEHLADRVIRNSRVAA
;
A
#
# COMPACT_ATOMS: atom_id res chain seq x y z
N MET A 1 -62.67 11.78 -9.26
CA MET A 1 -61.27 11.66 -9.72
C MET A 1 -61.21 10.42 -10.60
N THR A 2 -61.14 10.61 -11.91
CA THR A 2 -61.17 9.52 -12.89
C THR A 2 -59.76 8.99 -13.09
N THR A 3 -59.47 7.78 -12.61
CA THR A 3 -58.20 7.10 -12.85
C THR A 3 -58.14 6.70 -14.32
N ALA A 4 -57.27 7.36 -15.09
CA ALA A 4 -56.95 6.94 -16.45
C ALA A 4 -56.03 5.71 -16.39
N ILE A 5 -56.56 4.54 -16.79
CA ILE A 5 -55.76 3.35 -17.05
C ILE A 5 -54.98 3.62 -18.35
N ALA A 6 -53.66 3.75 -18.26
CA ALA A 6 -52.80 3.91 -19.42
C ALA A 6 -52.86 2.66 -20.32
N PRO A 7 -52.82 2.80 -21.66
CA PRO A 7 -52.88 1.66 -22.58
C PRO A 7 -51.69 0.70 -22.37
N PRO A 8 -51.82 -0.60 -22.72
CA PRO A 8 -50.74 -1.56 -22.57
C PRO A 8 -49.53 -1.12 -23.41
N ARG A 9 -48.39 -0.92 -22.74
CA ARG A 9 -47.15 -0.44 -23.37
C ARG A 9 -46.57 -1.54 -24.25
N THR A 10 -46.78 -1.46 -25.57
CA THR A 10 -46.31 -2.46 -26.55
C THR A 10 -44.78 -2.59 -26.61
N ASN A 11 -44.03 -1.65 -26.02
CA ASN A 11 -42.60 -1.79 -25.76
C ASN A 11 -42.17 -0.95 -24.54
N TRP A 12 -42.07 -1.58 -23.36
CA TRP A 12 -41.69 -0.92 -22.11
C TRP A 12 -40.33 -0.18 -22.20
N ARG A 13 -39.42 -0.61 -23.08
CA ARG A 13 -38.10 0.03 -23.25
C ARG A 13 -38.20 1.49 -23.68
N LEU A 14 -39.25 1.88 -24.39
CA LEU A 14 -39.47 3.27 -24.84
C LEU A 14 -39.82 4.23 -23.69
N SER A 15 -40.18 3.71 -22.52
CA SER A 15 -40.46 4.49 -21.32
C SER A 15 -39.29 4.53 -20.33
N ALA A 16 -38.09 4.07 -20.74
CA ALA A 16 -36.93 4.05 -19.87
C ALA A 16 -36.30 5.44 -19.70
N SER A 17 -36.08 5.86 -18.45
CA SER A 17 -35.45 7.15 -18.13
C SER A 17 -33.99 7.27 -18.59
N CYS A 18 -33.34 6.15 -18.92
CA CYS A 18 -31.94 6.10 -19.33
C CYS A 18 -31.71 6.22 -20.84
N ILE A 19 -32.75 6.44 -21.65
CA ILE A 19 -32.61 6.64 -23.11
C ILE A 19 -31.62 7.78 -23.38
N GLY A 20 -30.64 7.52 -24.26
CA GLY A 20 -29.60 8.48 -24.65
C GLY A 20 -28.40 8.59 -23.70
N GLN A 21 -28.33 7.79 -22.63
CA GLN A 21 -27.29 7.89 -21.59
C GLN A 21 -26.39 6.64 -21.52
N ALA A 22 -26.16 5.95 -22.64
CA ALA A 22 -25.53 4.62 -22.66
C ALA A 22 -24.17 4.57 -21.92
N ASP A 23 -23.31 5.56 -22.08
CA ASP A 23 -21.97 5.60 -21.48
C ASP A 23 -22.00 5.47 -19.96
N LEU A 24 -23.00 6.09 -19.32
CA LEU A 24 -23.18 6.03 -17.86
C LEU A 24 -23.52 4.63 -17.36
N PHE A 25 -24.18 3.82 -18.21
CA PHE A 25 -24.61 2.47 -17.87
C PHE A 25 -23.57 1.40 -18.22
N PHE A 26 -22.46 1.77 -18.88
CA PHE A 26 -21.31 0.88 -19.16
C PHE A 26 -19.99 1.50 -18.67
N PRO A 27 -19.84 1.75 -17.36
CA PRO A 27 -18.71 2.50 -16.83
C PRO A 27 -17.40 1.72 -16.97
N SER A 28 -16.34 2.43 -17.38
CA SER A 28 -15.05 1.82 -17.74
C SER A 28 -14.17 1.45 -16.55
N LYS A 29 -14.47 1.92 -15.31
CA LYS A 29 -13.91 1.48 -13.99
C LYS A 29 -14.27 2.38 -12.80
N ASP A 30 -14.87 3.57 -12.99
CA ASP A 30 -15.17 4.50 -11.88
C ASP A 30 -16.43 4.08 -11.10
N ARG A 31 -16.34 4.10 -9.76
CA ARG A 31 -17.46 3.82 -8.84
C ARG A 31 -18.54 4.90 -8.86
N ARG A 32 -18.22 6.12 -9.29
CA ARG A 32 -19.15 7.26 -9.34
C ARG A 32 -20.24 7.07 -10.39
N ASP A 33 -19.87 6.54 -11.56
CA ASP A 33 -20.81 6.28 -12.65
C ASP A 33 -21.85 5.22 -12.26
N ASP A 34 -21.44 4.20 -11.49
CA ASP A 34 -22.35 3.16 -10.96
C ASP A 34 -23.40 3.74 -10.00
N ILE A 35 -23.01 4.71 -9.16
CA ILE A 35 -23.91 5.39 -8.22
C ILE A 35 -24.97 6.20 -8.99
N GLU A 36 -24.53 6.94 -10.01
CA GLU A 36 -25.41 7.81 -10.79
C GLU A 36 -26.35 7.01 -11.70
N ALA A 37 -25.86 5.96 -12.38
CA ALA A 37 -26.70 5.02 -13.11
C ALA A 37 -27.77 4.39 -12.22
N LYS A 38 -27.40 3.97 -11.01
CA LYS A 38 -28.34 3.43 -10.02
C LYS A 38 -29.37 4.47 -9.55
N ARG A 39 -28.99 5.75 -9.44
CA ARG A 39 -29.91 6.84 -9.12
C ARG A 39 -30.99 6.98 -10.19
N ILE A 40 -30.61 7.05 -11.46
CA ILE A 40 -31.56 7.10 -12.58
C ILE A 40 -32.48 5.89 -12.58
N CYS A 41 -31.94 4.69 -12.34
CA CYS A 41 -32.76 3.48 -12.26
C CYS A 41 -33.81 3.53 -11.13
N ARG A 42 -33.51 4.14 -9.97
CA ARG A 42 -34.46 4.24 -8.85
C ARG A 42 -35.72 5.01 -9.20
N GLU A 43 -35.61 5.99 -10.08
CA GLU A 43 -36.72 6.84 -10.55
C GLU A 43 -37.36 6.32 -11.85
N CYS A 44 -36.81 5.25 -12.45
CA CYS A 44 -37.24 4.75 -13.75
C CYS A 44 -38.57 3.96 -13.65
N PRO A 45 -39.61 4.34 -14.43
CA PRO A 45 -40.94 3.72 -14.35
C PRO A 45 -41.00 2.30 -14.90
N VAL A 46 -39.91 1.81 -15.52
CA VAL A 46 -39.79 0.47 -16.10
C VAL A 46 -38.63 -0.32 -15.48
N ARG A 47 -38.18 0.08 -14.28
CA ARG A 47 -37.06 -0.56 -13.58
C ARG A 47 -37.30 -2.05 -13.35
N GLN A 48 -38.51 -2.43 -12.95
CA GLN A 48 -38.82 -3.82 -12.61
C GLN A 48 -38.86 -4.69 -13.86
N GLU A 49 -39.52 -4.24 -14.93
CA GLU A 49 -39.53 -4.94 -16.22
C GLU A 49 -38.12 -5.08 -16.79
N CYS A 50 -37.29 -4.04 -16.65
CA CYS A 50 -35.88 -4.06 -17.04
C CYS A 50 -35.08 -5.11 -16.28
N LEU A 51 -35.25 -5.18 -14.96
CA LEU A 51 -34.54 -6.16 -14.14
C LEU A 51 -34.97 -7.59 -14.48
N THR A 52 -36.29 -7.84 -14.60
CA THR A 52 -36.83 -9.15 -14.96
C THR A 52 -36.32 -9.60 -16.32
N ALA A 53 -36.33 -8.73 -17.33
CA ALA A 53 -35.78 -9.03 -18.65
C ALA A 53 -34.28 -9.32 -18.59
N ALA A 54 -33.50 -8.52 -17.84
CA ALA A 54 -32.06 -8.72 -17.71
C ALA A 54 -31.72 -10.08 -17.06
N LEU A 55 -32.40 -10.44 -15.98
CA LEU A 55 -32.17 -11.71 -15.30
C LEU A 55 -32.58 -12.91 -16.17
N ALA A 56 -33.68 -12.80 -16.92
CA ALA A 56 -34.11 -13.84 -17.85
C ALA A 56 -33.12 -14.02 -19.02
N GLU A 57 -32.59 -12.93 -19.58
CA GLU A 57 -31.60 -12.95 -20.65
C GLU A 57 -30.24 -13.52 -20.17
N GLU A 58 -29.81 -13.16 -18.97
CA GLU A 58 -28.50 -13.54 -18.43
C GLU A 58 -28.48 -14.93 -17.77
N GLY A 59 -29.62 -15.42 -17.28
CA GLY A 59 -29.70 -16.73 -16.63
C GLY A 59 -28.73 -16.85 -15.44
N ALA A 60 -28.02 -17.98 -15.35
CA ALA A 60 -27.09 -18.29 -14.27
C ALA A 60 -25.61 -17.94 -14.56
N VAL A 61 -25.34 -17.14 -15.60
CA VAL A 61 -23.96 -16.76 -15.94
C VAL A 61 -23.29 -15.94 -14.84
N SER A 62 -21.98 -16.06 -14.75
CA SER A 62 -21.20 -15.41 -13.69
C SER A 62 -21.20 -13.89 -13.83
N GLN A 63 -20.80 -13.17 -12.77
CA GLN A 63 -20.72 -11.70 -12.81
C GLN A 63 -19.78 -11.16 -13.90
N TRP A 64 -18.82 -11.96 -14.37
CA TRP A 64 -17.80 -11.55 -15.35
C TRP A 64 -18.30 -11.56 -16.79
N GLU A 65 -19.41 -12.27 -17.03
CA GLU A 65 -20.08 -12.37 -18.32
C GLU A 65 -21.26 -11.40 -18.42
N ARG A 66 -21.50 -10.63 -17.35
CA ARG A 66 -22.53 -9.59 -17.27
C ARG A 66 -21.88 -8.22 -17.41
N TYR A 67 -22.59 -7.32 -18.08
CA TYR A 67 -22.10 -5.98 -18.38
C TYR A 67 -23.11 -4.92 -17.98
N GLY A 68 -22.57 -3.75 -17.61
CA GLY A 68 -23.33 -2.55 -17.33
C GLY A 68 -24.37 -2.65 -16.21
N THR A 69 -25.05 -1.54 -15.96
CA THR A 69 -26.12 -1.44 -14.95
C THR A 69 -27.47 -1.64 -15.62
N ARG A 70 -28.25 -2.61 -15.13
CA ARG A 70 -29.60 -2.95 -15.64
C ARG A 70 -30.54 -3.12 -14.47
N GLY A 71 -31.76 -2.57 -14.55
CA GLY A 71 -32.74 -2.67 -13.47
C GLY A 71 -32.31 -2.05 -12.13
N GLY A 72 -31.30 -1.19 -12.15
CA GLY A 72 -30.67 -0.63 -10.94
C GLY A 72 -29.70 -1.58 -10.22
N MET A 73 -29.25 -2.64 -10.89
CA MET A 73 -28.27 -3.59 -10.38
C MET A 73 -27.02 -3.63 -11.27
N SER A 74 -25.86 -3.67 -10.65
CA SER A 74 -24.56 -3.96 -11.25
C SER A 74 -24.48 -5.43 -11.70
N PRO A 75 -23.50 -5.81 -12.54
CA PRO A 75 -23.24 -7.21 -12.94
C PRO A 75 -23.18 -8.19 -11.75
N ARG A 76 -22.51 -7.79 -10.67
CA ARG A 76 -22.36 -8.59 -9.45
C ARG A 76 -23.68 -8.78 -8.70
N GLU A 77 -24.46 -7.71 -8.53
CA GLU A 77 -25.76 -7.77 -7.85
C GLU A 77 -26.75 -8.64 -8.63
N ARG A 78 -26.74 -8.57 -9.97
CA ARG A 78 -27.58 -9.43 -10.82
C ARG A 78 -27.17 -10.90 -10.75
N ALA A 79 -25.87 -11.19 -10.79
CA ALA A 79 -25.36 -12.55 -10.63
C ALA A 79 -25.81 -13.17 -9.30
N LEU A 80 -25.72 -12.41 -8.20
CA LEU A 80 -26.20 -12.85 -6.89
C LEU A 80 -27.71 -13.11 -6.89
N ALA A 81 -28.51 -12.19 -7.44
CA ALA A 81 -29.96 -12.32 -7.52
C ALA A 81 -30.41 -13.51 -8.38
N ALA A 82 -29.64 -13.86 -9.42
CA ALA A 82 -29.89 -15.01 -10.28
C ALA A 82 -29.41 -16.34 -9.69
N GLY A 83 -28.80 -16.33 -8.50
CA GLY A 83 -28.18 -17.53 -7.91
C GLY A 83 -27.00 -18.07 -8.73
N ALA A 84 -26.37 -17.22 -9.56
CA ALA A 84 -25.16 -17.60 -10.27
C ALA A 84 -24.07 -17.95 -9.24
N PRO A 85 -23.19 -18.92 -9.54
CA PRO A 85 -22.11 -19.27 -8.64
C PRO A 85 -21.32 -18.01 -8.35
N ALA A 86 -21.20 -17.66 -7.06
CA ALA A 86 -20.41 -16.54 -6.63
C ALA A 86 -19.02 -16.68 -7.28
N SER A 87 -18.59 -15.67 -8.04
CA SER A 87 -17.19 -15.57 -8.47
C SER A 87 -16.34 -15.91 -7.27
N LYS A 88 -15.50 -16.96 -7.37
CA LYS A 88 -14.69 -17.52 -6.28
C LYS A 88 -14.55 -16.46 -5.20
N MET A 89 -15.41 -16.55 -4.18
CA MET A 89 -15.18 -15.84 -2.93
C MET A 89 -13.73 -16.15 -2.64
N THR A 90 -12.87 -15.13 -2.48
CA THR A 90 -11.52 -15.38 -1.96
C THR A 90 -11.69 -16.39 -0.84
N PRO A 91 -11.04 -17.56 -0.92
CA PRO A 91 -11.17 -18.55 0.14
C PRO A 91 -10.97 -17.84 1.47
N ALA A 92 -11.71 -18.25 2.51
CA ALA A 92 -11.32 -17.93 3.88
C ALA A 92 -9.82 -18.17 3.95
N ASP A 93 -9.08 -17.11 4.26
CA ASP A 93 -7.65 -17.06 4.05
C ASP A 93 -7.00 -18.30 4.70
N PRO A 94 -6.35 -19.19 3.93
CA PRO A 94 -5.96 -20.51 4.41
C PRO A 94 -4.76 -20.46 5.37
N HIS A 95 -4.15 -19.29 5.56
CA HIS A 95 -2.96 -19.15 6.39
C HIS A 95 -3.33 -19.10 7.89
N ASP A 96 -2.55 -19.81 8.70
CA ASP A 96 -2.54 -19.60 10.14
C ASP A 96 -1.77 -18.31 10.44
N TYR A 97 -2.48 -17.28 10.89
CA TYR A 97 -1.94 -15.97 11.17
C TYR A 97 -1.42 -15.81 12.60
N ALA A 98 -1.41 -16.84 13.44
CA ALA A 98 -1.08 -16.68 14.86
C ALA A 98 0.28 -15.98 15.08
N GLU A 99 1.34 -16.43 14.40
CA GLU A 99 2.66 -15.79 14.46
C GLU A 99 2.67 -14.41 13.78
N ALA A 100 2.07 -14.32 12.60
CA ALA A 100 1.99 -13.06 11.85
C ALA A 100 1.27 -11.95 12.63
N ASP A 101 0.21 -12.27 13.38
CA ASP A 101 -0.55 -11.33 14.20
C ASP A 101 0.31 -10.76 15.34
N VAL A 102 1.15 -11.60 15.96
CA VAL A 102 2.12 -11.14 16.98
C VAL A 102 3.10 -10.16 16.35
N LEU A 103 3.66 -10.49 15.18
CA LEU A 103 4.61 -9.63 14.47
C LEU A 103 3.98 -8.35 13.93
N LEU A 104 2.72 -8.40 13.48
CA LEU A 104 1.97 -7.23 13.04
C LEU A 104 1.71 -6.26 14.19
N ARG A 105 1.29 -6.78 15.36
CA ARG A 105 0.99 -5.97 16.55
C ARG A 105 2.24 -5.41 17.23
N SER A 106 3.40 -6.03 17.05
CA SER A 106 4.68 -5.47 17.54
C SER A 106 5.02 -4.15 16.87
N GLY A 107 4.54 -3.94 15.63
CA GLY A 107 4.73 -2.70 14.88
C GLY A 107 6.19 -2.44 14.48
N THR A 108 7.08 -3.43 14.54
CA THR A 108 8.52 -3.30 14.22
C THR A 108 8.90 -3.82 12.83
N MET A 109 8.00 -4.53 12.15
CA MET A 109 8.27 -5.17 10.87
C MET A 109 7.30 -4.73 9.77
N SER A 110 7.84 -4.59 8.56
CA SER A 110 7.06 -4.42 7.33
C SER A 110 6.38 -5.73 6.92
N ASP A 111 5.37 -5.64 6.06
CA ASP A 111 4.65 -6.82 5.53
C ASP A 111 5.61 -7.77 4.81
N ALA A 112 6.60 -7.24 4.10
CA ALA A 112 7.63 -8.04 3.43
C ALA A 112 8.57 -8.76 4.42
N GLN A 113 8.91 -8.13 5.54
CA GLN A 113 9.72 -8.77 6.59
C GLN A 113 8.93 -9.86 7.31
N ILE A 114 7.66 -9.60 7.61
CA ILE A 114 6.75 -10.59 8.23
C ILE A 114 6.51 -11.76 7.28
N SER A 115 6.34 -11.49 5.98
CA SER A 115 6.22 -12.52 4.95
C SER A 115 7.44 -13.45 4.93
N LYS A 116 8.67 -12.89 4.96
CA LYS A 116 9.90 -13.68 5.04
C LYS A 116 10.02 -14.49 6.33
N ALA A 117 9.53 -13.96 7.45
CA ALA A 117 9.58 -14.63 8.75
C ALA A 117 8.58 -15.79 8.85
N THR A 118 7.38 -15.63 8.29
CA THR A 118 6.24 -16.54 8.48
C THR A 118 5.96 -17.46 7.28
N GLY A 119 6.51 -17.15 6.10
CA GLY A 119 6.19 -17.84 4.85
C GLY A 119 4.85 -17.46 4.23
N ILE A 120 4.06 -16.61 4.87
CA ILE A 120 2.78 -16.11 4.35
C ILE A 120 3.07 -15.06 3.27
N PRO A 121 2.37 -15.07 2.11
CA PRO A 121 2.54 -14.05 1.09
C PRO A 121 2.33 -12.63 1.63
N ASP A 122 3.14 -11.68 1.16
CA ASP A 122 3.06 -10.27 1.54
C ASP A 122 1.66 -9.67 1.35
N SER A 123 0.97 -10.02 0.26
CA SER A 123 -0.41 -9.61 -0.02
C SER A 123 -1.43 -10.14 1.00
N SER A 124 -1.18 -11.32 1.56
CA SER A 124 -1.98 -11.93 2.62
C SER A 124 -1.73 -11.23 3.96
N ILE A 125 -0.46 -10.97 4.30
CA ILE A 125 -0.08 -10.15 5.47
C ILE A 125 -0.67 -8.73 5.38
N HIS A 126 -0.65 -8.11 4.20
CA HIS A 126 -1.21 -6.78 3.98
C HIS A 126 -2.72 -6.75 4.27
N ARG A 127 -3.47 -7.69 3.68
CA ARG A 127 -4.92 -7.84 3.98
C ARG A 127 -5.17 -8.09 5.46
N ARG A 128 -4.32 -8.90 6.11
CA ARG A 128 -4.41 -9.15 7.55
C ARG A 128 -4.19 -7.88 8.36
N ARG A 129 -3.19 -7.07 8.01
CA ARG A 129 -2.92 -5.76 8.62
C ARG A 129 -4.13 -4.83 8.52
N GLU A 130 -4.73 -4.72 7.33
CA GLU A 130 -5.94 -3.93 7.11
C GLU A 130 -7.11 -4.44 7.95
N ALA A 131 -7.32 -5.75 8.00
CA ALA A 131 -8.39 -6.38 8.80
C ALA A 131 -8.21 -6.16 10.32
N LEU A 132 -6.97 -6.03 10.80
CA LEU A 132 -6.65 -5.68 12.18
C LEU A 132 -6.72 -4.17 12.47
N GLY A 133 -6.98 -3.33 11.44
CA GLY A 133 -6.97 -1.87 11.58
C GLY A 133 -5.60 -1.28 11.91
N LEU A 134 -4.53 -2.01 11.60
CA LEU A 134 -3.16 -1.58 11.91
C LEU A 134 -2.64 -0.62 10.81
N PRO A 135 -1.89 0.43 11.18
CA PRO A 135 -1.36 1.36 10.21
C PRO A 135 -0.39 0.66 9.25
N VAL A 136 -0.36 1.13 8.01
CA VAL A 136 0.68 0.75 7.04
C VAL A 136 2.05 1.08 7.61
N PHE A 137 2.94 0.09 7.60
CA PHE A 137 4.27 0.24 8.17
C PHE A 137 5.14 1.10 7.25
N TRP A 138 5.26 2.38 7.58
CA TRP A 138 6.24 3.28 6.99
C TRP A 138 7.37 3.52 7.99
N GLN A 139 8.45 2.74 7.90
CA GLN A 139 9.70 3.18 8.53
C GLN A 139 10.23 4.35 7.70
N ARG A 140 10.09 5.57 8.22
CA ARG A 140 10.93 6.66 7.73
C ARG A 140 12.36 6.29 8.11
N ALA A 141 13.22 6.08 7.11
CA ALA A 141 14.64 5.92 7.35
C ALA A 141 15.12 7.07 8.24
N THR A 142 15.64 6.73 9.41
CA THR A 142 16.30 7.66 10.31
C THR A 142 17.80 7.66 10.00
N PRO A 143 18.54 8.71 10.40
CA PRO A 143 19.99 8.69 10.27
C PRO A 143 20.63 7.46 10.92
N GLN A 144 20.09 7.01 12.07
CA GLN A 144 20.52 5.80 12.77
C GLN A 144 20.24 4.53 11.97
N SER A 145 18.99 4.29 11.55
CA SER A 145 18.63 3.05 10.85
C SER A 145 19.35 2.94 9.50
N ALA A 146 19.57 4.08 8.84
CA ALA A 146 20.33 4.14 7.60
C ALA A 146 21.82 3.87 7.83
N PHE A 147 22.39 4.27 8.97
CA PHE A 147 23.76 3.95 9.33
C PHE A 147 23.93 2.46 9.62
N GLU A 148 23.07 1.89 10.46
CA GLU A 148 23.10 0.48 10.86
C GLU A 148 22.90 -0.48 9.69
N ALA A 149 22.15 -0.08 8.66
CA ALA A 149 21.95 -0.89 7.46
C ALA A 149 23.25 -1.19 6.69
N HIS A 150 24.27 -0.33 6.82
CA HIS A 150 25.51 -0.40 6.04
C HIS A 150 26.78 -0.53 6.90
N ALA A 151 26.75 -0.08 8.16
CA ALA A 151 27.89 -0.20 9.05
C ALA A 151 28.11 -1.65 9.48
N ARG A 152 29.35 -2.14 9.35
CA ARG A 152 29.78 -3.44 9.89
C ARG A 152 30.90 -3.26 10.89
N SER A 153 30.71 -3.82 12.08
CA SER A 153 31.79 -3.96 13.05
C SER A 153 32.78 -5.01 12.57
N VAL A 154 34.07 -4.72 12.70
CA VAL A 154 35.18 -5.62 12.41
C VAL A 154 36.12 -5.68 13.63
N ASP A 155 37.11 -6.57 13.59
CA ASP A 155 38.01 -6.81 14.72
C ASP A 155 38.67 -5.54 15.27
N GLY A 156 38.87 -5.50 16.58
CA GLY A 156 39.55 -4.39 17.26
C GLY A 156 38.68 -3.14 17.48
N GLY A 157 37.34 -3.26 17.44
CA GLY A 157 36.42 -2.14 17.66
C GLY A 157 36.33 -1.19 16.45
N HIS A 158 36.77 -1.63 15.28
CA HIS A 158 36.67 -0.88 14.05
C HIS A 158 35.28 -1.08 13.41
N VAL A 159 34.87 -0.10 12.61
CA VAL A 159 33.61 -0.16 11.86
C VAL A 159 33.92 0.26 10.43
N VAL A 160 33.44 -0.51 9.45
CA VAL A 160 33.56 -0.23 8.02
C VAL A 160 32.19 -0.01 7.39
N TRP A 161 32.15 0.66 6.24
CA TRP A 161 30.91 0.99 5.54
C TRP A 161 30.70 0.09 4.31
N GLU A 162 29.72 -0.81 4.35
CA GLU A 162 29.33 -1.67 3.23
C GLU A 162 28.24 -1.02 2.36
N SER A 163 28.62 -0.43 1.22
CA SER A 163 27.63 -0.04 0.20
C SER A 163 28.24 0.11 -1.21
N ALA A 164 27.37 0.01 -2.22
CA ALA A 164 27.66 0.22 -3.63
C ALA A 164 28.04 1.69 -3.89
N GLY A 165 29.34 1.97 -3.88
CA GLY A 165 29.89 3.33 -3.97
C GLY A 165 31.16 3.52 -3.14
N GLY A 166 31.83 2.44 -2.73
CA GLY A 166 33.09 2.40 -1.97
C GLY A 166 34.24 3.17 -2.62
N GLY A 167 34.18 4.49 -2.50
CA GLY A 167 35.30 5.40 -2.72
C GLY A 167 35.72 6.02 -1.39
N LYS A 168 36.85 6.74 -1.40
CA LYS A 168 37.50 7.38 -0.22
C LYS A 168 36.59 8.26 0.67
N ARG A 169 35.35 8.56 0.25
CA ARG A 169 34.39 9.45 0.93
C ARG A 169 32.95 8.95 0.72
N PRO A 170 32.51 7.88 1.39
CA PRO A 170 31.16 7.37 1.23
C PRO A 170 30.12 8.38 1.75
N GLN A 171 28.95 8.39 1.09
CA GLN A 171 27.82 9.26 1.39
C GLN A 171 26.53 8.44 1.40
N ILE A 172 25.58 8.87 2.23
CA ILE A 172 24.24 8.29 2.25
C ILE A 172 23.20 9.41 2.25
N LYS A 173 22.15 9.21 1.46
CA LYS A 173 20.97 10.08 1.48
C LYS A 173 19.96 9.49 2.45
N VAL A 174 19.59 10.24 3.48
CA VAL A 174 18.54 9.86 4.42
C VAL A 174 17.45 10.90 4.32
N GLN A 175 16.27 10.48 3.86
CA GLN A 175 15.17 11.37 3.52
C GLN A 175 15.61 12.41 2.46
N LYS A 176 15.57 13.71 2.80
CA LYS A 176 15.97 14.82 1.92
C LYS A 176 17.40 15.33 2.22
N GLN A 177 18.10 14.73 3.18
CA GLN A 177 19.42 15.17 3.61
C GLN A 177 20.51 14.20 3.15
N TYR A 178 21.66 14.75 2.76
CA TYR A 178 22.85 13.99 2.42
C TYR A 178 23.86 14.04 3.56
N TYR A 179 24.30 12.88 4.01
CA TYR A 179 25.32 12.75 5.04
C TYR A 179 26.60 12.17 4.45
N ARG A 180 27.75 12.75 4.82
CA ARG A 180 29.02 12.04 4.73
C ARG A 180 29.05 11.02 5.86
N VAL A 181 29.40 9.77 5.56
CA VAL A 181 29.29 8.68 6.54
C VAL A 181 30.12 8.95 7.80
N THR A 182 31.31 9.55 7.69
CA THR A 182 32.12 9.93 8.85
C THR A 182 31.48 11.01 9.72
N HIS A 183 30.80 11.99 9.12
CA HIS A 183 30.06 13.00 9.88
C HIS A 183 28.79 12.40 10.51
N LEU A 184 28.15 11.45 9.82
CA LEU A 184 27.01 10.71 10.37
C LEU A 184 27.42 9.86 11.57
N ALA A 185 28.47 9.04 11.45
CA ALA A 185 29.01 8.24 12.55
C ALA A 185 29.38 9.13 13.75
N PHE A 186 30.04 10.25 13.50
CA PHE A 186 30.38 11.24 14.52
C PHE A 186 29.14 11.76 15.24
N LEU A 187 28.11 12.18 14.48
CA LEU A 187 26.85 12.67 15.02
C LEU A 187 26.15 11.62 15.88
N LEU A 188 26.06 10.38 15.40
CA LEU A 188 25.38 9.29 16.10
C LEU A 188 26.12 8.86 17.38
N GLY A 189 27.46 8.84 17.36
CA GLY A 189 28.26 8.44 18.53
C GLY A 189 28.42 9.54 19.58
N TYR A 190 28.76 10.77 19.17
CA TYR A 190 28.98 11.89 20.10
C TYR A 190 27.71 12.68 20.41
N GLY A 191 26.59 12.42 19.73
CA GLY A 191 25.33 13.14 19.94
C GLY A 191 25.35 14.61 19.52
N ARG A 192 26.34 15.04 18.72
CA ARG A 192 26.50 16.42 18.24
C ARG A 192 27.07 16.48 16.83
N GLU A 193 26.81 17.56 16.10
CA GLU A 193 27.45 17.79 14.82
C GLU A 193 28.96 18.02 14.96
N ALA A 194 29.71 17.57 13.97
CA ALA A 194 31.16 17.77 13.92
C ALA A 194 31.51 19.21 13.53
N GLU A 195 32.46 19.81 14.25
CA GLU A 195 33.00 21.11 13.86
C GLU A 195 34.13 20.96 12.84
N GLY A 196 33.88 21.42 11.62
CA GLY A 196 34.84 21.38 10.54
C GLY A 196 35.09 19.95 10.04
N HIS A 197 36.34 19.62 9.71
CA HIS A 197 36.68 18.32 9.13
C HIS A 197 36.76 17.22 10.19
N VAL A 198 36.01 16.14 9.98
CA VAL A 198 36.20 14.86 10.70
C VAL A 198 37.38 14.10 10.09
N LYS A 199 38.34 13.69 10.94
CA LYS A 199 39.47 12.83 10.58
C LYS A 199 39.43 11.53 11.38
N VAL A 200 39.83 10.45 10.74
CA VAL A 200 40.06 9.14 11.37
C VAL A 200 41.36 9.22 12.16
N THR A 201 41.37 8.73 13.40
CA THR A 201 42.53 8.78 14.31
C THR A 201 43.18 7.42 14.53
N CYS A 202 42.61 6.33 13.98
CA CYS A 202 43.24 5.01 13.94
C CYS A 202 43.91 4.75 12.59
N GLY A 203 44.80 3.75 12.54
CA GLY A 203 45.44 3.29 11.31
C GLY A 203 44.61 2.31 10.47
N PHE A 204 43.45 1.86 10.96
CA PHE A 204 42.64 0.87 10.25
C PHE A 204 42.03 1.47 8.97
N PRO A 205 42.19 0.81 7.80
CA PRO A 205 41.70 1.32 6.53
C PRO A 205 40.19 1.62 6.56
N GLU A 206 39.83 2.83 6.15
CA GLU A 206 38.43 3.26 5.99
C GLU A 206 37.54 3.12 7.24
N CYS A 207 38.16 3.12 8.43
CA CYS A 207 37.43 3.08 9.69
C CYS A 207 36.51 4.29 9.87
N ILE A 208 35.26 4.02 10.24
CA ILE A 208 34.23 5.00 10.55
C ILE A 208 33.69 4.88 11.99
N ALA A 209 34.34 4.08 12.84
CA ALA A 209 33.94 3.94 14.24
C ALA A 209 34.03 5.30 14.94
N TRP A 210 32.95 5.72 15.61
CA TRP A 210 32.83 7.08 16.17
C TRP A 210 33.95 7.42 17.18
N GLU A 211 34.40 6.46 17.97
CA GLU A 211 35.52 6.60 18.93
C GLU A 211 36.86 6.89 18.23
N HIS A 212 36.98 6.48 16.98
CA HIS A 212 38.15 6.69 16.12
C HIS A 212 38.01 7.93 15.22
N LEU A 213 37.03 8.80 15.48
CA LEU A 213 36.81 10.03 14.72
C LEU A 213 37.07 11.26 15.58
N ALA A 214 37.78 12.23 15.01
CA ALA A 214 38.02 13.52 15.66
C ALA A 214 37.71 14.68 14.71
N ASP A 215 36.83 15.57 15.16
CA ASP A 215 36.57 16.86 14.53
C ASP A 215 37.66 17.89 14.91
N ARG A 216 37.49 19.16 14.51
CA ARG A 216 38.48 20.20 14.80
C ARG A 216 38.71 20.38 16.30
N VAL A 217 37.64 20.37 17.10
CA VAL A 217 37.70 20.64 18.55
C VAL A 217 38.45 19.52 19.26
N ILE A 218 38.09 18.26 19.01
CA ILE A 218 38.75 17.09 19.63
C ILE A 218 40.24 17.03 19.27
N ARG A 219 40.60 17.37 18.03
CA ARG A 219 42.01 17.43 17.64
C ARG A 219 42.77 18.54 18.36
N ASN A 220 42.18 19.73 18.47
CA ASN A 220 42.84 20.86 19.11
C ASN A 220 43.04 20.62 20.61
N SER A 221 42.07 19.98 21.27
CA SER A 221 42.20 19.65 22.71
C SER A 221 43.30 18.61 22.97
N ARG A 222 43.57 17.69 22.03
CA ARG A 222 44.65 16.70 22.14
C ARG A 222 46.05 17.26 21.90
N VAL A 223 46.17 18.42 21.23
CA VAL A 223 47.45 19.11 21.00
C VAL A 223 47.79 20.05 22.15
N ALA A 224 46.78 20.49 22.91
CA ALA A 224 46.93 21.39 24.05
C ALA A 224 47.15 20.66 25.40
N ALA A 225 47.10 19.33 25.42
CA ALA A 225 47.34 18.46 26.58
C ALA A 225 48.68 17.74 26.41
#